data_AF-A0A2S7UU29-F1
#
_entry.id   AF-A0A2S7UU29-F1
#
_cell.length_a   1.000
_cell.length_b   1.000
_cell.length_c   1.000
_cell.angle_alpha   90.00
_cell.angle_beta   90.00
_cell.angle_gamma   90.00
#
_symmetry.space_group_name_H-M   'P 1'
#
loop_
_entity.id
_entity.type
_entity.pdbx_description
1 polymer ?
#
loop_
_entity_poly.entity_id
_entity_poly.type
_entity_poly.pdbx_seq_one_letter_code
_entity_poly.pdbx_strand_id
1 'polypeptide(L)'
;MVDAQRFISKKAFQLTNYASALVDGIIPSTEVDLYCWDTIEEWSQFQPATLKVSPMESAFWYLLYQITFWNPKEIRTCPVLKSEVDSCIDFLRGDGIYPDFCSGVRP
;
A
#
# COMPACT_ATOMS: atom_id res chain seq x y z
N MET A 1 1.27 23.89 2.77
CA MET A 1 2.06 22.66 2.71
C MET A 1 1.12 21.51 2.97
N VAL A 2 0.93 20.62 1.99
CA VAL A 2 0.15 19.40 2.22
C VAL A 2 1.04 18.45 3.00
N ASP A 3 0.55 18.00 4.14
CA ASP A 3 1.27 17.10 5.01
C ASP A 3 1.30 15.69 4.38
N ALA A 4 2.48 15.07 4.32
CA ALA A 4 2.65 13.70 3.84
C ALA A 4 1.70 12.75 4.57
N GLN A 5 1.49 12.99 5.88
CA GLN A 5 0.54 12.22 6.68
C GLN A 5 -0.89 12.31 6.10
N ARG A 6 -1.33 13.49 5.68
CA ARG A 6 -2.67 13.68 5.11
C ARG A 6 -2.83 12.96 3.78
N PHE A 7 -1.80 12.97 2.93
CA PHE A 7 -1.79 12.22 1.67
C PHE A 7 -1.92 10.71 1.94
N ILE A 8 -1.04 10.19 2.79
CA ILE A 8 -0.98 8.77 3.16
C ILE A 8 -2.32 8.32 3.77
N SER A 9 -2.87 9.05 4.74
CA SER A 9 -4.14 8.67 5.35
C SER A 9 -5.31 8.64 4.35
N LYS A 10 -5.34 9.57 3.39
CA LYS A 10 -6.38 9.58 2.34
C LYS A 10 -6.20 8.40 1.38
N LYS A 11 -4.98 8.10 0.96
CA LYS A 11 -4.66 7.06 -0.02
C LYS A 11 -4.69 5.66 0.56
N ALA A 12 -4.39 5.50 1.85
CA ALA A 12 -4.38 4.20 2.53
C ALA A 12 -5.70 3.45 2.35
N PHE A 13 -6.84 4.11 2.59
CA PHE A 13 -8.15 3.49 2.39
C PHE A 13 -8.34 3.00 0.94
N GLN A 14 -7.97 3.83 -0.05
CA GLN A 14 -8.06 3.45 -1.46
C GLN A 14 -7.15 2.26 -1.78
N LEU A 15 -5.89 2.30 -1.34
CA LEU A 15 -4.90 1.24 -1.54
C LEU A 15 -5.40 -0.08 -0.98
N THR A 16 -5.95 -0.10 0.24
CA THR A 16 -6.46 -1.35 0.84
C THR A 16 -7.61 -1.96 0.05
N ASN A 17 -8.47 -1.13 -0.57
CA ASN A 17 -9.58 -1.61 -1.38
C ASN A 17 -9.08 -2.18 -2.72
N TYR A 18 -8.15 -1.49 -3.39
CA TYR A 18 -7.51 -2.00 -4.61
C TYR A 18 -6.73 -3.30 -4.33
N ALA A 19 -5.93 -3.35 -3.26
CA ALA A 19 -5.18 -4.53 -2.87
C ALA A 19 -6.09 -5.71 -2.55
N SER A 20 -7.16 -5.50 -1.77
CA SER A 20 -8.14 -6.56 -1.46
C SER A 20 -8.79 -7.08 -2.75
N ALA A 21 -9.30 -6.18 -3.60
CA ALA A 21 -9.97 -6.55 -4.84
C ALA A 21 -9.03 -7.27 -5.82
N LEU A 22 -7.74 -6.92 -5.84
CA LEU A 22 -6.71 -7.60 -6.62
C LEU A 22 -6.46 -9.02 -6.12
N VAL A 23 -6.32 -9.19 -4.81
CA VAL A 23 -6.08 -10.49 -4.17
C VAL A 23 -7.31 -11.39 -4.30
N ASP A 24 -8.51 -10.83 -4.26
CA ASP A 24 -9.75 -11.59 -4.45
C ASP A 24 -10.04 -11.87 -5.95
N GLY A 25 -9.34 -11.19 -6.86
CA GLY A 25 -9.53 -11.33 -8.31
C GLY A 25 -10.82 -10.69 -8.83
N ILE A 26 -11.31 -9.68 -8.12
CA ILE A 26 -12.47 -8.88 -8.48
C ILE A 26 -12.11 -7.90 -9.62
N ILE A 27 -10.88 -7.37 -9.61
CA ILE A 27 -10.38 -6.43 -10.62
C ILE A 27 -9.09 -6.96 -11.30
N PRO A 28 -8.82 -6.55 -12.55
CA PRO A 28 -7.59 -6.90 -13.24
C PRO A 28 -6.39 -6.14 -12.67
N SER A 29 -5.18 -6.72 -12.79
CA SER A 29 -3.93 -6.07 -12.33
C SER A 29 -3.69 -4.72 -12.98
N THR A 30 -4.07 -4.57 -14.25
CA THR A 30 -3.93 -3.31 -15.00
C THR A 30 -4.66 -2.13 -14.35
N GLU A 31 -5.78 -2.38 -13.67
CA GLU A 31 -6.51 -1.33 -12.96
C GLU A 31 -5.76 -0.88 -11.71
N VAL A 32 -5.14 -1.81 -10.99
CA VAL A 32 -4.29 -1.51 -9.85
C VAL A 32 -3.00 -0.83 -10.28
N ASP A 33 -2.41 -1.24 -11.41
CA ASP A 33 -1.22 -0.60 -11.97
C ASP A 33 -1.48 0.89 -12.25
N LEU A 34 -2.62 1.22 -12.87
CA LEU A 34 -3.04 2.61 -13.10
C LEU A 34 -3.16 3.38 -11.78
N TYR A 35 -3.86 2.82 -10.78
CA TYR A 35 -3.97 3.44 -9.46
C TYR A 35 -2.60 3.68 -8.80
N CYS A 36 -1.69 2.72 -8.88
CA CYS A 36 -0.35 2.82 -8.32
C CYS A 36 0.46 3.92 -9.03
N TRP A 37 0.40 3.97 -10.37
CA TRP A 37 1.05 5.03 -11.15
C TRP A 37 0.53 6.42 -10.80
N ASP A 38 -0.80 6.60 -10.78
CA ASP A 38 -1.42 7.88 -10.40
C ASP A 38 -1.02 8.29 -8.98
N THR A 39 -0.90 7.33 -8.08
CA THR A 39 -0.51 7.58 -6.68
C THR A 39 0.96 7.99 -6.56
N ILE A 40 1.87 7.36 -7.32
CA ILE A 40 3.28 7.75 -7.37
C ILE A 40 3.46 9.11 -8.05
N GLU A 41 2.70 9.37 -9.13
CA GLU A 41 2.72 10.67 -9.81
C GLU A 41 2.24 11.77 -8.88
N GLU A 42 1.10 11.59 -8.20
CA GLU A 42 0.60 12.55 -7.22
C GLU A 42 1.62 12.73 -6.07
N TRP A 43 2.25 11.64 -5.60
CA TRP A 43 3.31 11.69 -4.59
C TRP A 43 4.49 12.58 -5.02
N SER A 44 4.93 12.47 -6.28
CA SER A 44 6.06 13.24 -6.82
C SER A 44 5.87 14.76 -6.78
N GLN A 45 4.63 15.23 -6.67
CA GLN A 45 4.28 16.64 -6.53
C GLN A 45 4.45 17.16 -5.09
N PHE A 46 4.63 16.27 -4.12
CA PHE A 46 4.86 16.64 -2.72
C PHE A 46 6.34 16.71 -2.40
N GLN A 47 6.73 17.76 -1.70
CA GLN A 47 8.01 17.81 -0.99
C GLN A 47 7.74 17.57 0.50
N PRO A 48 7.96 16.34 1.01
CA PRO A 48 7.72 16.06 2.42
C PRO A 48 8.61 16.95 3.28
N ALA A 49 7.98 17.69 4.21
CA ALA A 49 8.68 18.64 5.07
C ALA A 49 9.61 17.95 6.08
N THR A 50 9.47 16.63 6.29
CA THR A 50 10.24 15.87 7.26
C THR A 50 10.77 14.56 6.68
N LEU A 51 11.88 14.09 7.26
CA LEU A 51 12.46 12.77 7.00
C LEU A 51 11.85 11.66 7.86
N LYS A 52 10.95 12.00 8.79
CA LYS A 52 10.32 11.01 9.66
C LYS A 52 9.22 10.29 8.89
N VAL A 53 9.34 8.96 8.78
CA VAL A 53 8.32 8.09 8.20
C VAL A 53 7.48 7.53 9.34
N SER A 54 6.16 7.72 9.25
CA SER A 54 5.23 7.13 10.22
C SER A 54 5.02 5.63 9.96
N PRO A 55 4.61 4.82 10.96
CA PRO A 55 4.24 3.42 10.72
C PRO A 55 3.17 3.26 9.62
N MET A 56 2.22 4.20 9.56
CA MET A 56 1.18 4.22 8.52
C MET A 56 1.78 4.45 7.12
N GLU A 57 2.75 5.36 7.00
CA GLU A 57 3.46 5.62 5.75
C GLU A 57 4.34 4.44 5.33
N SER A 58 5.05 3.82 6.28
CA SER A 58 5.82 2.59 6.02
C SER A 58 4.91 1.46 5.50
N ALA A 59 3.79 1.20 6.17
CA ALA A 59 2.84 0.18 5.74
C ALA A 59 2.20 0.48 4.37
N PHE A 60 1.93 1.75 4.10
CA PHE A 60 1.41 2.18 2.81
C PHE A 60 2.39 1.86 1.68
N TRP A 61 3.65 2.29 1.80
CA TRP A 61 4.66 2.07 0.75
C TRP A 61 5.03 0.60 0.61
N TYR A 62 5.08 -0.14 1.72
CA TYR A 62 5.30 -1.58 1.68
C TYR A 62 4.19 -2.28 0.88
N LEU A 63 2.91 -2.04 1.22
CA LEU A 63 1.79 -2.66 0.53
C LEU A 63 1.74 -2.28 -0.95
N LEU A 64 1.94 -1.00 -1.27
CA LEU A 64 1.98 -0.52 -2.66
C LEU A 64 3.08 -1.22 -3.46
N TYR A 65 4.26 -1.41 -2.86
CA TYR A 65 5.34 -2.16 -3.49
C TYR A 65 4.98 -3.64 -3.69
N GLN A 66 4.40 -4.32 -2.68
CA GLN A 66 4.04 -5.73 -2.81
C GLN A 66 3.07 -6.00 -3.97
N ILE A 67 2.03 -5.17 -4.11
CA ILE A 67 1.01 -5.38 -5.14
C ILE A 67 1.45 -4.96 -6.56
N THR A 68 2.51 -4.15 -6.66
CA THR A 68 3.11 -3.78 -7.96
C THR A 68 4.22 -4.73 -8.38
N PHE A 69 4.91 -5.35 -7.42
CA PHE A 69 6.02 -6.25 -7.68
C PHE A 69 5.56 -7.68 -7.98
N TRP A 70 4.62 -8.21 -7.19
CA TRP A 70 4.18 -9.60 -7.32
C TRP A 70 2.98 -9.73 -8.25
N ASN A 71 2.92 -10.85 -8.99
CA ASN A 71 1.70 -11.22 -9.68
C ASN A 71 0.59 -11.54 -8.65
N PRO A 72 -0.66 -11.08 -8.85
CA PRO A 72 -1.78 -11.43 -7.97
C PRO A 72 -1.92 -12.93 -7.69
N LYS A 73 -1.56 -13.78 -8.66
CA LYS A 73 -1.56 -15.24 -8.46
C LYS A 73 -0.49 -15.69 -7.46
N GLU A 74 0.70 -15.09 -7.47
CA GLU A 74 1.77 -15.41 -6.51
C GLU A 74 1.37 -15.00 -5.09
N ILE A 75 0.77 -13.81 -4.94
CA ILE A 75 0.23 -13.34 -3.66
C ILE A 75 -0.80 -14.34 -3.11
N ARG A 76 -1.74 -14.82 -3.94
CA ARG A 76 -2.78 -15.76 -3.50
C ARG A 76 -2.27 -17.16 -3.18
N THR A 77 -1.25 -17.63 -3.91
CA THR A 77 -0.77 -19.02 -3.81
C THR A 77 0.30 -19.20 -2.75
N CYS A 78 1.00 -18.14 -2.36
CA CYS A 78 1.98 -18.16 -1.28
C CYS A 78 1.32 -17.74 0.05
N PRO A 79 1.17 -18.65 1.03
CA PRO A 79 0.51 -18.33 2.30
C PRO A 79 1.19 -17.20 3.08
N VAL A 80 2.51 -17.11 3.00
CA VAL A 80 3.29 -16.05 3.66
C VAL A 80 2.97 -14.70 3.05
N LEU A 81 3.08 -14.56 1.72
CA LEU A 81 2.78 -13.28 1.04
C LEU A 81 1.33 -12.87 1.23
N LYS A 82 0.38 -13.82 1.18
CA LYS A 82 -1.02 -13.54 1.46
C LYS A 82 -1.19 -12.98 2.88
N SER A 83 -0.59 -13.63 3.87
CA SER A 83 -0.65 -13.16 5.27
C SER A 83 -0.03 -11.78 5.44
N GLU A 84 1.07 -11.49 4.75
CA GLU A 84 1.74 -10.18 4.82
C GLU A 84 0.84 -9.07 4.23
N VAL A 85 0.28 -9.31 3.05
CA VAL A 85 -0.62 -8.37 2.38
C VAL A 85 -1.89 -8.14 3.19
N ASP A 86 -2.53 -9.21 3.67
CA ASP A 86 -3.74 -9.13 4.48
C ASP A 86 -3.47 -8.36 5.80
N SER A 87 -2.34 -8.62 6.47
CA SER A 87 -1.96 -7.89 7.69
C SER A 87 -1.72 -6.40 7.45
N CYS A 88 -1.10 -6.03 6.33
CA CYS A 88 -0.93 -4.63 5.94
C CYS A 88 -2.27 -3.95 5.63
N ILE A 89 -3.18 -4.66 4.96
CA ILE A 89 -4.54 -4.18 4.69
C ILE A 89 -5.28 -3.90 6.00
N ASP A 90 -5.26 -4.83 6.95
CA ASP A 90 -5.93 -4.69 8.24
C ASP A 90 -5.36 -3.51 9.04
N PHE A 91 -4.03 -3.40 9.11
CA PHE A 91 -3.38 -2.26 9.78
C PHE A 91 -3.75 -0.91 9.15
N LEU A 92 -3.72 -0.81 7.82
CA LEU A 92 -4.05 0.44 7.11
C LEU A 92 -5.53 0.81 7.19
N ARG A 93 -6.43 -0.16 7.42
CA ARG A 93 -7.85 0.08 7.73
C ARG A 93 -8.10 0.48 9.18
N GLY A 94 -7.14 0.21 10.07
CA GLY A 94 -7.25 0.46 11.51
C GLY A 94 -7.80 -0.73 12.31
N ASP A 95 -7.94 -1.90 11.67
CA ASP A 95 -8.44 -3.13 12.28
C ASP A 95 -7.30 -4.04 12.78
N GLY A 96 -6.06 -3.73 12.42
CA GLY A 96 -4.86 -4.53 12.73
C GLY A 96 -3.76 -3.78 13.50
N ILE A 97 -2.70 -4.52 13.82
CA ILE A 97 -1.46 -3.99 14.43
C ILE A 97 -0.38 -3.76 13.37
N TYR A 98 0.57 -2.86 13.66
CA TYR A 98 1.69 -2.61 12.75
C TYR A 98 2.51 -3.92 12.56
N PRO A 99 2.67 -4.42 11.32
CA PRO A 99 3.36 -5.69 11.12
C PRO A 99 4.88 -5.57 11.26
N ASP A 100 5.51 -6.53 11.96
CA ASP A 100 6.95 -6.51 12.26
C ASP A 100 7.86 -6.61 11.01
N PHE A 101 7.36 -7.21 9.93
CA PHE A 101 8.06 -7.34 8.64
C PHE A 101 7.97 -6.06 7.79
N CYS A 102 7.12 -5.11 8.18
CA CYS A 102 6.81 -3.96 7.37
C CYS A 102 7.97 -2.96 7.36
N SER A 103 8.62 -2.82 6.20
CA SER A 103 9.69 -1.85 5.96
C SER A 103 9.48 -1.17 4.60
N GLY A 104 8.46 -0.32 4.52
CA GLY A 104 8.19 0.46 3.32
C GLY A 104 9.00 1.75 3.29
N VAL A 105 9.58 2.05 2.13
CA VAL A 105 10.33 3.28 1.90
C VAL A 105 9.63 4.03 0.77
N ARG A 106 9.37 5.31 0.99
CA ARG A 106 8.83 6.19 -0.05
C ARG A 106 9.78 6.25 -1.27
N PRO A 107 9.26 6.39 -2.49
CA PRO A 107 10.06 6.67 -3.68
C PRO A 107 10.85 7.98 -3.57
#